data_AF-A0AAV4VEB6-F1
#
_entry.id   AF-A0AAV4VEB6-F1
#
_cell.length_a   1.000
_cell.length_b   1.000
_cell.length_c   1.000
_cell.angle_alpha   90.00
_cell.angle_beta   90.00
_cell.angle_gamma   90.00
#
_symmetry.space_group_name_H-M   'P 1'
#
loop_
_entity.id
_entity.type
_entity.pdbx_description
1 polymer ?
#
loop_
_entity_poly.entity_id
_entity_poly.type
_entity_poly.pdbx_seq_one_letter_code
_entity_poly.pdbx_strand_id
1 'polypeptide(L)'
;MLLQVAKLENFLIPPKLIRTSNTSTSIWREKLIAALNSGEDVFKTIAANWKNISVESVSSEERQQAKKICYGMIYGMSSNTLCQQLNTTKDNAIIFMETFKNSYPGLNSYFQSVIKKCVENGYVSTLMQRRRYLPLINSKCKSEKAHAERQAVNTTIQGSAADLIKSAMIKIEKKSCREIPRNFAALFNTKPGE
;
A
#
# COMPACT_ATOMS: atom_id res chain seq x y z
N MET A 1 3.04 -1.54 0.10
CA MET A 1 1.68 -1.09 -0.27
C MET A 1 0.83 -0.85 0.98
N LEU A 2 0.62 -1.82 1.89
CA LEU A 2 -0.01 -1.55 3.21
C LEU A 2 0.71 -0.45 4.01
N LEU A 3 2.04 -0.49 4.05
CA LEU A 3 2.89 0.56 4.63
C LEU A 3 2.81 1.91 3.91
N GLN A 4 2.42 1.90 2.63
CA GLN A 4 2.16 3.13 1.87
C GLN A 4 0.76 3.65 2.22
N VAL A 5 -0.27 2.79 2.37
CA VAL A 5 -1.61 3.21 2.83
C VAL A 5 -1.52 3.89 4.20
N ALA A 6 -0.85 3.26 5.16
CA ALA A 6 -0.68 3.84 6.50
C ALA A 6 0.06 5.19 6.49
N LYS A 7 1.09 5.33 5.63
CA LYS A 7 1.84 6.59 5.47
C LYS A 7 1.09 7.66 4.68
N LEU A 8 0.20 7.26 3.76
CA LEU A 8 -0.62 8.17 2.95
C LEU A 8 -1.72 8.84 3.76
N GLU A 9 -2.34 8.11 4.69
CA GLU A 9 -3.33 8.70 5.59
C GLU A 9 -2.72 9.75 6.54
N ASN A 10 -1.46 9.56 6.98
CA ASN A 10 -0.74 10.58 7.76
C ASN A 10 -0.58 11.91 7.00
N PHE A 11 -0.60 11.90 5.67
CA PHE A 11 -0.37 13.09 4.84
C PHE A 11 -1.68 13.69 4.30
N LEU A 12 -2.72 12.88 4.08
CA LEU A 12 -4.02 13.31 3.54
C LEU A 12 -4.99 13.89 4.59
N ILE A 13 -4.75 13.64 5.88
CA ILE A 13 -5.56 14.20 6.98
C ILE A 13 -4.71 15.27 7.69
N PRO A 14 -4.96 16.57 7.45
CA PRO A 14 -4.19 17.63 8.10
C PRO A 14 -4.42 17.60 9.62
N PRO A 15 -3.39 17.90 10.44
CA PRO A 15 -3.47 17.80 11.90
C PRO A 15 -4.61 18.59 12.54
N LYS A 16 -5.10 19.63 11.87
CA LYS A 16 -6.22 20.47 12.33
C LYS A 16 -7.60 19.81 12.25
N LEU A 17 -7.76 18.73 11.47
CA LEU A 17 -9.00 17.93 11.40
C LEU A 17 -9.00 16.74 12.39
N ILE A 18 -7.90 16.53 13.13
CA ILE A 18 -7.73 15.40 14.06
C ILE A 18 -8.46 15.63 15.39
N ARG A 19 -8.80 16.88 15.73
CA ARG A 19 -9.34 17.22 17.05
C ARG A 19 -10.85 16.99 17.23
N THR A 20 -11.60 16.66 16.17
CA THR A 20 -13.07 16.68 16.24
C THR A 20 -13.72 15.57 15.41
N SER A 21 -13.53 14.29 15.77
CA SER A 21 -14.59 13.25 15.64
C SER A 21 -14.10 11.84 16.05
N ASN A 22 -14.56 11.40 17.22
CA ASN A 22 -14.97 10.05 17.62
C ASN A 22 -14.20 8.78 17.13
N THR A 23 -13.31 8.31 18.02
CA THR A 23 -13.25 6.96 18.65
C THR A 23 -13.12 5.64 17.88
N SER A 24 -13.26 5.54 16.56
CA SER A 24 -12.90 4.29 15.86
C SER A 24 -11.74 4.47 14.88
N THR A 25 -11.67 5.63 14.21
CA THR A 25 -10.69 5.84 13.13
C THR A 25 -9.24 5.93 13.60
N SER A 26 -8.99 6.36 14.83
CA SER A 26 -7.63 6.45 15.40
C SER A 26 -7.04 5.08 15.74
N ILE A 27 -7.86 4.16 16.24
CA ILE A 27 -7.41 2.92 16.88
C ILE A 27 -6.80 1.94 15.87
N TRP A 28 -7.43 1.72 14.71
CA TRP A 28 -6.90 0.79 13.70
C TRP A 28 -5.68 1.37 12.98
N ARG A 29 -5.62 2.70 12.82
CA ARG A 29 -4.44 3.39 12.27
C ARG A 29 -3.24 3.22 13.19
N GLU A 30 -3.41 3.43 14.50
CA GLU A 30 -2.37 3.20 15.50
C GLU A 30 -1.94 1.74 15.54
N LYS A 31 -2.89 0.80 15.50
CA LYS A 31 -2.59 -0.64 15.44
C LYS A 31 -1.80 -1.02 14.18
N LEU A 32 -2.17 -0.50 13.01
CA LEU A 32 -1.46 -0.74 11.76
C LEU A 32 -0.07 -0.09 11.78
N ILE A 33 0.06 1.14 12.28
CA ILE A 33 1.35 1.82 12.41
C ILE A 33 2.27 1.08 13.39
N ALA A 34 1.75 0.64 14.53
CA ALA A 34 2.49 -0.13 15.51
C ALA A 34 2.99 -1.46 14.92
N ALA A 35 2.11 -2.22 14.24
CA ALA A 35 2.48 -3.46 13.57
C ALA A 35 3.50 -3.27 12.44
N LEU A 36 3.54 -2.08 11.81
CA LEU A 36 4.52 -1.77 10.78
C LEU A 36 5.85 -1.25 11.34
N ASN A 37 5.83 -0.64 12.53
CA ASN A 37 7.01 -0.12 13.21
C ASN A 37 7.73 -1.16 14.07
N SER A 38 7.05 -2.27 14.44
CA SER A 38 7.67 -3.36 15.21
C SER A 38 8.79 -4.08 14.44
N GLY A 39 8.90 -3.87 13.13
CA GLY A 39 9.88 -4.56 12.28
C GLY A 39 9.53 -6.02 12.01
N GLU A 40 8.42 -6.52 12.56
CA GLU A 40 7.94 -7.87 12.35
C GLU A 40 7.43 -8.06 10.91
N ASP A 41 7.74 -9.23 10.34
CA ASP A 41 7.24 -9.57 9.02
C ASP A 41 5.77 -10.00 9.12
N VAL A 42 4.88 -9.03 8.96
CA VAL A 42 3.43 -9.21 9.02
C VAL A 42 2.96 -10.37 8.12
N PHE A 43 3.61 -10.62 6.98
CA PHE A 43 3.22 -11.72 6.09
C PHE A 43 3.66 -13.08 6.63
N LYS A 44 4.81 -13.15 7.32
CA LYS A 44 5.20 -14.37 8.04
C LYS A 44 4.28 -14.62 9.22
N THR A 45 3.93 -13.60 10.01
CA THR A 45 2.99 -13.75 11.13
C THR A 45 1.63 -14.27 10.66
N ILE A 46 1.12 -13.76 9.52
CA ILE A 46 -0.13 -14.24 8.93
C ILE A 46 -0.01 -15.69 8.44
N ALA A 47 1.09 -16.05 7.78
CA ALA A 47 1.34 -17.41 7.33
C ALA A 47 1.47 -18.41 8.51
N ALA A 48 2.19 -18.00 9.55
CA ALA A 48 2.41 -18.77 10.78
C ALA A 48 1.10 -19.06 11.51
N ASN A 49 0.29 -18.03 11.74
CA ASN A 49 -1.03 -18.17 12.37
C ASN A 49 -1.97 -19.06 11.56
N TRP A 50 -1.90 -18.97 10.23
CA TRP A 50 -2.75 -19.77 9.35
C TRP A 50 -2.35 -21.24 9.32
N LYS A 51 -1.05 -21.54 9.21
CA LYS A 51 -0.54 -22.92 9.19
C LYS A 51 -0.37 -23.52 10.58
N ASN A 52 -0.60 -22.73 11.63
CA ASN A 52 -0.37 -23.10 13.02
C ASN A 52 1.07 -23.58 13.26
N ILE A 53 2.03 -22.80 12.75
CA ILE A 53 3.48 -23.03 12.88
C ILE A 53 4.17 -21.80 13.48
N SER A 54 5.42 -21.93 13.90
CA SER A 54 6.22 -20.79 14.36
C SER A 54 6.53 -19.81 13.20
N VAL A 55 6.72 -18.53 13.51
CA VAL A 55 7.04 -17.48 12.51
C VAL A 55 8.38 -17.76 11.84
N GLU A 56 9.31 -18.36 12.57
CA GLU A 56 10.65 -18.75 12.14
C GLU A 56 10.59 -19.92 11.14
N SER A 57 9.60 -20.81 11.28
CA SER A 57 9.38 -21.96 10.39
C SER A 57 8.70 -21.60 9.07
N VAL A 58 8.25 -20.36 8.87
CA VAL A 58 7.58 -19.93 7.64
C VAL A 58 8.57 -19.81 6.49
N SER A 59 8.32 -20.55 5.41
CA SER A 59 9.12 -20.50 4.18
C SER A 59 8.91 -19.20 3.39
N SER A 60 9.85 -18.89 2.49
CA SER A 60 9.73 -17.73 1.60
C SER A 60 8.53 -17.83 0.67
N GLU A 61 8.21 -19.04 0.20
CA GLU A 61 7.05 -19.35 -0.65
C GLU A 61 5.74 -19.11 0.10
N GLU A 62 5.66 -19.59 1.34
CA GLU A 62 4.50 -19.43 2.22
C GLU A 62 4.26 -17.96 2.55
N ARG A 63 5.32 -17.22 2.86
CA ARG A 63 5.27 -15.78 3.05
C ARG A 63 4.76 -15.07 1.79
N GLN A 64 5.25 -15.46 0.62
CA GLN A 64 4.84 -14.87 -0.65
C GLN A 64 3.37 -15.19 -0.99
N GLN A 65 2.91 -16.40 -0.65
CA GLN A 65 1.51 -16.80 -0.77
C GLN A 65 0.63 -15.98 0.18
N ALA A 66 0.99 -15.86 1.46
CA ALA A 66 0.29 -15.04 2.43
C ALA A 66 0.20 -13.58 1.98
N LYS A 67 1.29 -13.03 1.42
CA LYS A 67 1.31 -11.70 0.83
C LYS A 67 0.32 -11.54 -0.33
N LYS A 68 0.27 -12.50 -1.26
CA LYS A 68 -0.69 -12.49 -2.38
C LYS A 68 -2.13 -12.52 -1.86
N ILE A 69 -2.41 -13.39 -0.90
CA ILE A 69 -3.73 -13.54 -0.29
C ILE A 69 -4.14 -12.25 0.43
N CYS A 70 -3.27 -11.66 1.25
CA CYS A 70 -3.54 -10.40 1.95
C CYS A 70 -3.92 -9.28 0.97
N TYR A 71 -3.12 -9.07 -0.07
CA TYR A 71 -3.46 -8.08 -1.09
C TYR A 71 -4.74 -8.44 -1.85
N GLY A 72 -4.95 -9.71 -2.14
CA GLY A 72 -6.20 -10.21 -2.70
C GLY A 72 -7.41 -9.78 -1.86
N MET A 73 -7.40 -10.08 -0.56
CA MET A 73 -8.49 -9.77 0.37
C MET A 73 -8.75 -8.26 0.45
N ILE A 74 -7.68 -7.46 0.53
CA ILE A 74 -7.71 -6.00 0.53
C ILE A 74 -8.39 -5.45 -0.73
N TYR A 75 -8.15 -6.07 -1.89
CA TYR A 75 -8.66 -5.64 -3.20
C TYR A 75 -9.93 -6.36 -3.67
N GLY A 76 -10.63 -7.05 -2.76
CA GLY A 76 -11.92 -7.66 -3.08
C GLY A 76 -11.84 -9.01 -3.80
N MET A 77 -10.80 -9.80 -3.54
CA MET A 77 -10.75 -11.21 -3.93
C MET A 77 -12.01 -11.94 -3.45
N SER A 78 -12.60 -12.76 -4.32
CA SER A 78 -13.79 -13.54 -3.98
C SER A 78 -13.46 -14.62 -2.95
N SER A 79 -14.44 -15.00 -2.13
CA SER A 79 -14.28 -16.11 -1.18
C SER A 79 -13.95 -17.44 -1.87
N ASN A 80 -14.43 -17.65 -3.09
CA ASN A 80 -14.09 -18.83 -3.91
C ASN A 80 -12.61 -18.84 -4.30
N THR A 81 -12.09 -17.71 -4.77
CA THR A 81 -10.66 -17.58 -5.08
C THR A 81 -9.80 -17.74 -3.84
N LEU A 82 -10.24 -17.17 -2.71
CA LEU A 82 -9.54 -17.30 -1.43
C LEU A 82 -9.50 -18.76 -0.96
N CYS A 83 -10.63 -19.46 -1.03
CA CYS A 83 -10.76 -20.89 -0.72
C CYS A 83 -9.79 -21.75 -1.54
N GLN A 84 -9.68 -21.50 -2.85
CA GLN A 84 -8.71 -22.17 -3.73
C GLN A 84 -7.25 -21.86 -3.35
N GLN A 85 -6.93 -20.60 -3.04
CA GLN A 85 -5.57 -20.19 -2.69
C GLN A 85 -5.13 -20.71 -1.30
N LEU A 86 -6.08 -20.91 -0.39
CA LEU A 86 -5.84 -21.42 0.96
C LEU A 86 -6.04 -22.93 1.07
N ASN A 87 -6.49 -23.62 0.01
CA ASN A 87 -6.86 -25.04 0.07
C ASN A 87 -7.71 -25.40 1.30
N THR A 88 -8.76 -24.60 1.56
CA THR A 88 -9.62 -24.72 2.75
C THR A 88 -11.09 -24.78 2.37
N THR A 89 -11.99 -24.98 3.33
CA THR A 89 -13.43 -24.96 3.07
C THR A 89 -13.91 -23.53 2.79
N LYS A 90 -15.03 -23.41 2.06
CA LYS A 90 -15.61 -22.10 1.74
C LYS A 90 -15.98 -21.31 3.01
N ASP A 91 -16.52 -22.00 4.02
CA ASP A 91 -16.93 -21.38 5.27
C ASP A 91 -15.73 -20.83 6.05
N ASN A 92 -14.63 -21.59 6.13
CA ASN A 92 -13.40 -21.12 6.76
C ASN A 92 -12.78 -19.93 6.02
N ALA A 93 -12.84 -19.93 4.68
CA ALA A 93 -12.36 -18.81 3.88
C ALA A 93 -13.20 -17.53 4.11
N ILE A 94 -14.51 -17.66 4.30
CA ILE A 94 -15.40 -16.52 4.64
C ILE A 94 -15.05 -15.98 6.02
N ILE A 95 -14.98 -16.84 7.04
CA ILE A 95 -14.63 -16.46 8.42
C ILE A 95 -13.26 -15.76 8.45
N PHE A 96 -12.28 -16.29 7.71
CA PHE A 96 -10.96 -15.70 7.62
C PHE A 96 -10.99 -14.30 6.98
N MET A 97 -11.71 -14.15 5.86
CA MET A 97 -11.90 -12.86 5.19
C MET A 97 -12.55 -11.83 6.12
N GLU A 98 -13.60 -12.22 6.85
CA GLU A 98 -14.29 -11.36 7.81
C GLU A 98 -13.38 -10.97 8.97
N THR A 99 -12.67 -11.93 9.56
CA THR A 99 -11.71 -11.69 10.64
C THR A 99 -10.62 -10.71 10.21
N PHE A 100 -10.10 -10.88 8.99
CA PHE A 100 -9.10 -9.98 8.42
C PHE A 100 -9.65 -8.55 8.23
N LYS A 101 -10.86 -8.41 7.67
CA LYS A 101 -11.52 -7.11 7.49
C LYS A 101 -11.82 -6.45 8.82
N ASN A 102 -12.29 -7.20 9.81
CA ASN A 102 -12.59 -6.72 11.15
C ASN A 102 -11.34 -6.32 11.94
N SER A 103 -10.18 -6.87 11.60
CA SER A 103 -8.91 -6.47 12.20
C SER A 103 -8.47 -5.05 11.76
N TYR A 104 -8.92 -4.58 10.60
CA TYR A 104 -8.55 -3.29 10.01
C TYR A 104 -9.76 -2.59 9.35
N PRO A 105 -10.80 -2.24 10.11
CA PRO A 105 -12.09 -1.81 9.57
C PRO A 105 -12.01 -0.54 8.73
N GLY A 106 -11.10 0.38 9.07
CA GLY A 106 -10.96 1.62 8.30
C GLY A 106 -10.20 1.46 6.99
N LEU A 107 -9.48 0.35 6.77
CA LEU A 107 -8.80 0.10 5.50
C LEU A 107 -9.83 -0.04 4.35
N ASN A 108 -10.90 -0.80 4.61
CA ASN A 108 -12.00 -0.95 3.65
C ASN A 108 -12.71 0.39 3.44
N SER A 109 -12.95 1.15 4.51
CA SER A 109 -13.59 2.48 4.44
C SER A 109 -12.77 3.45 3.58
N TYR A 110 -11.44 3.44 3.74
CA TYR A 110 -10.54 4.24 2.91
C TYR A 110 -10.64 3.85 1.43
N PHE A 111 -10.58 2.57 1.08
CA PHE A 111 -10.70 2.14 -0.33
C PHE A 111 -12.03 2.52 -0.95
N GLN A 112 -13.13 2.32 -0.24
CA GLN A 112 -14.46 2.74 -0.69
C GLN A 112 -14.51 4.25 -0.90
N SER A 113 -13.87 5.05 -0.03
CA SER A 113 -13.80 6.50 -0.20
C SER A 113 -13.01 6.92 -1.45
N VAL A 114 -11.91 6.22 -1.78
CA VAL A 114 -11.11 6.48 -2.98
C VAL A 114 -11.90 6.12 -4.23
N ILE A 115 -12.57 4.97 -4.23
CA ILE A 115 -13.41 4.52 -5.35
C ILE A 115 -14.56 5.50 -5.56
N LYS A 116 -15.28 5.88 -4.49
CA LYS A 116 -16.39 6.84 -4.55
C LYS A 116 -15.94 8.17 -5.16
N LYS A 117 -14.82 8.73 -4.67
CA LYS A 117 -14.24 9.96 -5.25
C LYS A 117 -13.84 9.80 -6.72
N CYS A 118 -13.35 8.62 -7.11
CA CYS A 118 -13.01 8.36 -8.51
C CYS A 118 -14.24 8.27 -9.41
N VAL A 119 -15.34 7.68 -8.91
CA VAL A 119 -16.63 7.61 -9.60
C VAL A 119 -17.20 9.02 -9.83
N GLU A 120 -17.16 9.85 -8.79
CA GLU A 120 -17.66 11.24 -8.83
C GLU A 120 -16.83 12.13 -9.76
N ASN A 121 -15.50 12.04 -9.71
CA ASN A 121 -14.61 12.95 -10.44
C ASN A 121 -14.15 12.42 -11.81
N GLY A 122 -14.26 11.11 -12.07
CA GLY A 122 -13.68 10.45 -13.23
C GLY A 122 -12.15 10.25 -13.17
N TYR A 123 -11.50 10.62 -12.07
CA TYR A 123 -10.06 10.48 -11.86
C TYR A 123 -9.70 10.27 -10.39
N VAL A 124 -8.48 9.77 -10.16
CA VAL A 124 -7.81 9.77 -8.86
C VAL A 124 -6.60 10.69 -8.87
N SER A 125 -6.19 11.17 -7.70
CA SER A 125 -4.98 12.00 -7.52
C SER A 125 -4.03 11.37 -6.52
N THR A 126 -2.73 11.54 -6.74
CA THR A 126 -1.70 11.22 -5.75
C THR A 126 -1.57 12.32 -4.70
N LEU A 127 -0.76 12.11 -3.65
CA LEU A 127 -0.42 13.13 -2.65
C LEU A 127 0.10 14.43 -3.26
N MET A 128 0.88 14.32 -4.35
CA MET A 128 1.44 15.46 -5.06
C MET A 128 0.51 15.99 -6.16
N GLN A 129 -0.80 15.68 -6.07
CA GLN A 129 -1.87 16.14 -6.96
C GLN A 129 -1.74 15.70 -8.43
N ARG A 130 -0.92 14.69 -8.72
CA ARG A 130 -0.85 14.11 -10.06
C ARG A 130 -2.09 13.26 -10.31
N ARG A 131 -2.80 13.55 -11.40
CA ARG A 131 -4.08 12.91 -11.73
C ARG A 131 -3.90 11.72 -12.67
N ARG A 132 -4.77 10.71 -12.50
CA ARG A 132 -4.99 9.64 -13.49
C ARG A 132 -6.49 9.50 -13.73
N TYR A 133 -6.88 9.69 -14.97
CA TYR A 133 -8.26 9.50 -15.42
C TYR A 133 -8.55 8.00 -15.60
N LEU A 134 -9.73 7.57 -15.16
CA LEU A 134 -10.17 6.18 -15.19
C LEU A 134 -11.58 6.12 -15.79
N PRO A 135 -11.73 6.21 -17.13
CA PRO A 135 -13.04 6.33 -17.77
C PRO A 135 -13.94 5.10 -17.53
N LEU A 136 -13.35 3.93 -17.35
CA LEU A 136 -14.07 2.67 -17.11
C LEU A 136 -14.61 2.53 -15.67
N ILE A 137 -14.38 3.50 -14.79
CA ILE A 137 -14.88 3.45 -13.40
C ILE A 137 -16.42 3.39 -13.31
N ASN A 138 -17.11 3.89 -14.34
CA ASN A 138 -18.56 3.87 -14.48
C ASN A 138 -19.05 2.85 -15.52
N SER A 139 -18.20 1.91 -15.95
CA SER A 139 -18.61 0.89 -16.93
C SER A 139 -19.75 0.03 -16.40
N LYS A 140 -20.69 -0.31 -17.29
CA LYS A 140 -21.76 -1.29 -17.03
C LYS A 140 -21.20 -2.72 -16.94
N CYS A 141 -20.05 -2.98 -17.55
CA CYS A 141 -19.36 -4.25 -17.45
C CYS A 141 -18.72 -4.39 -16.06
N LYS A 142 -19.20 -5.36 -15.27
CA LYS A 142 -18.70 -5.60 -13.90
C LYS A 142 -17.20 -5.85 -13.83
N SER A 143 -16.64 -6.55 -14.83
CA SER A 143 -15.20 -6.86 -14.89
C SER A 143 -14.35 -5.60 -15.10
N GLU A 144 -14.74 -4.75 -16.05
CA GLU A 144 -14.05 -3.49 -16.35
C GLU A 144 -14.13 -2.51 -15.18
N LYS A 145 -15.32 -2.38 -14.58
CA LYS A 145 -15.53 -1.56 -13.39
C LYS A 145 -14.64 -2.02 -12.23
N ALA A 146 -14.65 -3.32 -11.91
CA ALA A 146 -13.81 -3.87 -10.85
C ALA A 146 -12.31 -3.69 -11.14
N HIS A 147 -11.91 -3.75 -12.41
CA HIS A 147 -10.54 -3.45 -12.81
C HIS A 147 -10.19 -1.98 -12.57
N ALA A 148 -11.07 -1.06 -12.97
CA ALA A 148 -10.89 0.38 -12.76
C ALA A 148 -10.84 0.75 -11.27
N GLU A 149 -11.67 0.14 -10.43
CA GLU A 149 -11.66 0.32 -8.97
C GLU A 149 -10.31 -0.08 -8.36
N ARG A 150 -9.76 -1.24 -8.76
CA ARG A 150 -8.42 -1.66 -8.35
C ARG A 150 -7.35 -0.69 -8.83
N GLN A 151 -7.45 -0.19 -10.07
CA GLN A 151 -6.53 0.81 -10.60
C GLN A 151 -6.60 2.14 -9.85
N ALA A 152 -7.79 2.59 -9.42
CA ALA A 152 -7.99 3.81 -8.66
C ALA A 152 -7.23 3.76 -7.33
N VAL A 153 -7.43 2.67 -6.58
CA VAL A 153 -6.77 2.47 -5.29
C VAL A 153 -5.25 2.32 -5.47
N ASN A 154 -4.81 1.47 -6.42
CA ASN A 154 -3.39 1.27 -6.70
C ASN A 154 -2.68 2.56 -7.12
N THR A 155 -3.30 3.36 -7.99
CA THR A 155 -2.70 4.62 -8.45
C THR A 155 -2.58 5.61 -7.31
N THR A 156 -3.61 5.73 -6.48
CA THR A 156 -3.58 6.62 -5.31
C THR A 156 -2.45 6.22 -4.36
N ILE A 157 -2.26 4.92 -4.13
CA ILE A 157 -1.27 4.43 -3.17
C ILE A 157 0.15 4.42 -3.73
N GLN A 158 0.35 3.67 -4.80
CA GLN A 158 1.67 3.44 -5.39
C GLN A 158 2.15 4.70 -6.13
N GLY A 159 1.24 5.42 -6.79
CA GLY A 159 1.57 6.67 -7.46
C GLY A 159 2.10 7.71 -6.49
N SER A 160 1.45 7.85 -5.33
CA SER A 160 1.94 8.75 -4.28
C SER A 160 3.29 8.34 -3.70
N ALA A 161 3.51 7.03 -3.51
CA ALA A 161 4.81 6.56 -3.06
C ALA A 161 5.91 6.81 -4.10
N ALA A 162 5.61 6.63 -5.38
CA ALA A 162 6.54 6.95 -6.47
C ALA A 162 6.84 8.44 -6.52
N ASP A 163 5.86 9.31 -6.27
CA ASP A 163 6.05 10.75 -6.23
C ASP A 163 6.96 11.16 -5.06
N LEU A 164 6.78 10.55 -3.88
CA LEU A 164 7.67 10.76 -2.73
C LEU A 164 9.11 10.34 -3.03
N ILE A 165 9.32 9.17 -3.64
CA ILE A 165 10.65 8.67 -4.00
C ILE A 165 11.30 9.62 -5.01
N LYS A 166 10.60 10.02 -6.06
CA LYS A 166 11.12 10.97 -7.06
C LYS A 166 11.49 12.31 -6.42
N SER A 167 10.67 12.81 -5.50
CA SER A 167 11.00 14.03 -4.76
C SER A 167 12.27 13.87 -3.91
N ALA A 168 12.43 12.72 -3.24
CA ALA A 168 13.63 12.42 -2.45
C ALA A 168 14.87 12.32 -3.34
N MET A 169 14.78 11.67 -4.51
CA MET A 169 15.88 11.56 -5.47
C MET A 169 16.38 12.93 -5.92
N ILE A 170 15.49 13.83 -6.34
CA ILE A 170 15.86 15.20 -6.75
C ILE A 170 16.51 15.96 -5.60
N LYS A 171 16.05 15.76 -4.36
CA LYS A 171 16.66 16.42 -3.18
C LYS A 171 18.07 15.90 -2.90
N ILE A 172 18.28 14.59 -3.00
CA ILE A 172 19.60 13.97 -2.83
C ILE A 172 20.55 14.48 -3.92
N GLU A 173 20.14 14.45 -5.19
CA GLU A 173 20.94 14.94 -6.31
C GLU A 173 21.35 16.41 -6.13
N LYS A 174 20.39 17.28 -5.77
CA LYS A 174 20.68 18.70 -5.50
C LYS A 174 21.63 18.91 -4.32
N LYS A 175 21.59 18.04 -3.31
CA LYS A 175 22.52 18.10 -2.17
C LYS A 175 23.91 17.61 -2.58
N SER A 176 24.01 16.46 -3.26
CA SER A 176 25.27 15.90 -3.72
C SER A 176 25.99 16.79 -4.74
N CYS A 177 25.27 17.41 -5.69
CA CYS A 177 25.86 18.39 -6.61
C CYS A 177 26.30 19.70 -5.94
N ARG A 178 25.85 20.00 -4.72
CA ARG A 178 26.33 21.15 -3.93
C ARG A 178 27.55 20.80 -3.08
N GLU A 179 27.71 19.53 -2.71
CA GLU A 179 28.79 19.04 -1.84
C GLU A 179 29.99 18.48 -2.62
N ILE A 180 29.86 18.20 -3.93
CA ILE A 180 31.00 17.91 -4.79
C ILE A 180 31.67 19.24 -5.18
N PRO A 181 32.91 19.52 -4.73
CA PRO A 181 33.61 20.72 -5.18
C PRO A 181 33.77 20.70 -6.70
N ARG A 182 33.50 21.84 -7.36
CA ARG A 182 33.64 22.02 -8.82
C ARG A 182 35.00 21.60 -9.40
N ASN A 183 35.99 21.37 -8.54
CA ASN A 183 37.33 20.88 -8.88
C ASN A 183 37.44 19.35 -9.05
N PHE A 184 36.33 18.59 -9.06
CA PHE A 184 36.40 17.14 -9.32
C PHE A 184 37.01 16.81 -10.70
N ALA A 185 36.91 17.72 -11.67
CA ALA A 185 37.59 17.59 -12.96
C ALA A 185 39.13 17.70 -12.87
N ALA A 186 39.67 18.36 -11.83
CA ALA A 186 41.12 18.49 -11.63
C ALA A 186 41.76 17.20 -11.08
N LEU A 187 40.98 16.32 -10.45
CA LEU A 187 41.45 15.04 -9.89
C LEU A 187 41.73 13.97 -10.95
N PHE A 188 41.23 14.13 -12.18
CA PHE A 188 41.47 13.21 -13.29
C PHE A 188 42.43 13.78 -14.36
N ASN A 189 43.00 14.97 -14.14
CA ASN A 189 43.99 15.60 -15.02
C ASN A 189 45.45 15.27 -14.64
N THR A 190 45.70 14.17 -13.93
CA THR A 190 47.05 13.61 -13.87
C THR A 190 47.32 12.92 -15.21
N LYS A 191 48.17 13.53 -16.03
CA LYS A 191 48.70 12.92 -17.26
C LYS A 191 49.13 11.47 -16.98
N PRO A 192 48.76 10.48 -17.81
CA PRO A 192 49.43 9.18 -17.77
C PRO A 192 50.89 9.42 -18.17
N GLY A 193 51.81 8.83 -17.40
CA GLY A 193 53.20 9.24 -17.30
C GLY A 193 53.96 9.36 -18.63
N GLU A 194 54.77 10.41 -18.69
CA GLU A 194 56.13 10.51 -19.23
C GLU A 194 56.75 11.82 -18.75
#